data_AF-A0A520HQC6-F1
#
_entry.id   AF-A0A520HQC6-F1
#
_cell.length_a   1.000
_cell.length_b   1.000
_cell.length_c   1.000
_cell.angle_alpha   90.00
_cell.angle_beta   90.00
_cell.angle_gamma   90.00
#
_symmetry.space_group_name_H-M   'P 1'
#
loop_
_entity.id
_entity.type
_entity.pdbx_description
1 polymer ?
#
loop_
_entity_poly.entity_id
_entity_poly.type
_entity_poly.pdbx_seq_one_letter_code
_entity_poly.pdbx_strand_id
1 'polypeptide(L)'
;LLAEPMRAAWEPLARLSFTPGHVELNPAMLADLDADDALVITRFGIAVGTEKPVFLDLLYPVSALKPHGPSLTGKVHGKTAEPDPSWRTGLTRVVMDVRFPIRSVLAEPMVSLSLLMGLKEGDVIPINVGSDVPVMVGGDRLALGTVGTSNGKAAIKLNTICYDIDSDFRGDLQ
;
A
#
# COMPACT_ATOMS: atom_id res chain seq x y z
N LEU A 1 -4.92 1.42 33.45
CA LEU A 1 -4.01 1.43 32.28
C LEU A 1 -4.67 1.93 30.98
N LEU A 2 -5.99 1.85 30.80
CA LEU A 2 -6.67 2.35 29.58
C LEU A 2 -6.92 3.88 29.52
N ALA A 3 -6.95 4.56 30.66
CA ALA A 3 -7.30 5.98 30.74
C ALA A 3 -6.36 6.91 29.95
N GLU A 4 -5.05 6.66 30.00
CA GLU A 4 -4.06 7.46 29.25
C GLU A 4 -4.17 7.24 27.72
N PRO A 5 -4.19 6.00 27.20
CA PRO A 5 -4.49 5.76 25.79
C PRO A 5 -5.81 6.38 25.31
N MET A 6 -6.88 6.30 26.11
CA MET A 6 -8.17 6.91 25.76
C MET A 6 -8.07 8.44 25.72
N ARG A 7 -7.38 9.07 26.68
CA ARG A 7 -7.13 10.52 26.67
C ARG A 7 -6.43 10.94 25.38
N ALA A 8 -5.36 10.22 25.01
CA ALA A 8 -4.62 10.51 23.78
C ALA A 8 -5.47 10.31 22.51
N ALA A 9 -6.27 9.24 22.45
CA ALA A 9 -7.14 8.96 21.30
C ALA A 9 -8.23 10.03 21.11
N TRP A 10 -8.73 10.61 22.19
CA TRP A 10 -9.77 11.64 22.16
C TRP A 10 -9.23 13.07 22.00
N GLU A 11 -7.95 13.32 22.28
CA GLU A 11 -7.33 14.66 22.25
C GLU A 11 -7.60 15.49 20.98
N PRO A 12 -7.59 14.91 19.76
CA PRO A 12 -7.91 15.66 18.54
C PRO A 12 -9.37 16.12 18.44
N LEU A 13 -10.28 15.45 19.14
CA LEU A 13 -11.72 15.69 19.11
C LEU A 13 -12.19 16.54 20.28
N ALA A 14 -11.70 16.22 21.49
CA ALA A 14 -12.04 16.88 22.74
C ALA A 14 -10.98 16.61 23.82
N ARG A 15 -10.68 17.62 24.64
CA ARG A 15 -9.81 17.46 25.80
C ARG A 15 -10.58 16.80 26.94
N LEU A 16 -10.60 15.46 26.95
CA LEU A 16 -11.30 14.65 27.94
C LEU A 16 -10.35 14.11 29.00
N SER A 17 -10.85 13.96 30.23
CA SER A 17 -10.19 13.20 31.29
C SER A 17 -10.95 11.89 31.52
N PHE A 18 -10.21 10.78 31.53
CA PHE A 18 -10.76 9.48 31.85
C PHE A 18 -10.31 9.07 33.24
N THR A 19 -11.25 8.72 34.11
CA THR A 19 -10.98 8.16 35.44
C THR A 19 -11.62 6.78 35.53
N PRO A 20 -10.92 5.76 36.07
CA PRO A 20 -11.54 4.47 36.32
C PRO A 20 -12.76 4.63 37.24
N GLY A 21 -13.92 4.19 36.75
CA GLY A 21 -15.14 4.12 37.55
C GLY A 21 -15.22 2.82 38.35
N HIS A 22 -16.42 2.53 38.84
CA HIS A 22 -16.74 1.26 39.48
C HIS A 22 -16.64 0.11 38.46
N VAL A 23 -16.02 -1.00 38.88
CA VAL A 23 -15.96 -2.21 38.05
C VAL A 23 -17.14 -3.10 38.42
N GLU A 24 -17.94 -3.43 37.42
CA GLU A 24 -19.16 -4.21 37.61
C GLU A 24 -19.14 -5.46 36.72
N LEU A 25 -19.66 -6.56 37.26
CA LEU A 25 -19.75 -7.85 36.54
C LEU A 25 -21.13 -8.03 35.92
N ASN A 26 -22.16 -7.39 36.47
CA ASN A 26 -23.51 -7.39 35.93
C ASN A 26 -23.79 -6.12 35.12
N PRO A 27 -23.92 -6.19 33.77
CA PRO A 27 -24.23 -5.02 32.95
C PRO A 27 -25.47 -4.24 33.38
N ALA A 28 -26.47 -4.92 33.98
CA ALA A 28 -27.69 -4.28 34.47
C ALA A 28 -27.47 -3.37 35.70
N MET A 29 -26.29 -3.40 36.30
CA MET A 29 -25.91 -2.58 37.46
C MET A 29 -25.01 -1.40 37.07
N LEU A 30 -24.72 -1.21 35.78
CA LEU A 30 -24.03 -0.02 35.31
C LEU A 30 -24.94 1.21 35.49
N ALA A 31 -24.48 2.17 36.29
CA ALA A 31 -25.15 3.45 36.44
C ALA A 31 -25.12 4.24 35.11
N ASP A 32 -26.12 5.11 34.91
CA ASP A 32 -26.19 6.08 33.81
C ASP A 32 -26.29 5.47 32.39
N LEU A 33 -26.75 4.22 32.28
CA LEU A 33 -27.07 3.53 31.03
C LEU A 33 -28.46 2.89 31.14
N ASP A 34 -29.38 3.31 30.29
CA ASP A 34 -30.70 2.67 30.19
C ASP A 34 -30.65 1.49 29.21
N ALA A 35 -31.50 0.47 29.44
CA ALA A 35 -31.53 -0.74 28.60
C ALA A 35 -31.87 -0.45 27.12
N ASP A 36 -32.58 0.65 26.87
CA ASP A 36 -33.01 1.07 25.53
C ASP A 36 -32.06 2.11 24.90
N ASP A 37 -30.95 2.47 25.56
CA ASP A 37 -30.01 3.44 25.03
C ASP A 37 -29.29 2.90 23.78
N ALA A 38 -29.29 3.71 22.72
CA ALA A 38 -28.49 3.42 21.55
C ALA A 38 -27.00 3.56 21.89
N LEU A 39 -26.22 2.52 21.60
CA LEU A 39 -24.79 2.45 21.86
C LEU A 39 -23.98 2.30 20.57
N VAL A 40 -22.84 3.00 20.51
CA VAL A 40 -21.78 2.73 19.53
C VAL A 40 -20.77 1.80 20.17
N ILE A 41 -20.51 0.67 19.52
CA ILE A 41 -19.61 -0.38 20.01
C ILE A 41 -18.32 -0.36 19.20
N THR A 42 -17.19 -0.16 19.88
CA THR A 42 -15.86 -0.35 19.31
C THR A 42 -15.25 -1.62 19.88
N ARG A 43 -15.18 -2.67 19.07
CA ARG A 43 -14.67 -3.99 19.46
C ARG A 43 -13.21 -4.18 19.04
N PHE A 44 -12.37 -4.56 19.99
CA PHE A 44 -10.98 -4.95 19.78
C PHE A 44 -10.82 -6.45 19.95
N GLY A 45 -10.26 -7.13 18.95
CA GLY A 45 -9.82 -8.53 19.07
C GLY A 45 -8.36 -8.59 19.45
N ILE A 46 -8.04 -9.22 20.57
CA ILE A 46 -6.68 -9.37 21.09
C ILE A 46 -6.31 -10.85 21.04
N ALA A 47 -5.29 -11.21 20.27
CA ALA A 47 -4.78 -12.57 20.15
C ALA A 47 -3.26 -12.60 20.28
N VAL A 48 -2.72 -13.66 20.88
CA VAL A 48 -1.27 -13.91 20.93
C VAL A 48 -0.97 -15.08 19.99
N GLY A 49 -0.10 -14.84 19.01
CA GLY A 49 0.24 -15.86 18.00
C GLY A 49 -0.98 -16.29 17.18
N THR A 50 -1.28 -17.59 17.21
CA THR A 50 -2.42 -18.20 16.49
C THR A 50 -3.59 -18.57 17.42
N GLU A 51 -3.59 -18.05 18.66
CA GLU A 51 -4.66 -18.31 19.62
C GLU A 51 -5.98 -17.62 19.25
N LYS A 52 -7.08 -18.09 19.86
CA LYS A 52 -8.40 -17.48 19.68
C LYS A 52 -8.40 -16.05 20.27
N PRO A 53 -8.96 -15.06 19.56
CA PRO A 53 -9.00 -13.69 20.06
C PRO A 53 -9.93 -13.56 21.27
N VAL A 54 -9.47 -12.80 22.26
CA VAL A 54 -10.31 -12.25 23.33
C VAL A 54 -10.82 -10.89 22.88
N PHE A 55 -12.10 -10.62 23.10
CA PHE A 55 -12.70 -9.35 22.70
C PHE A 55 -12.80 -8.38 23.87
N LEU A 56 -12.42 -7.13 23.60
CA LEU A 56 -12.65 -5.98 24.46
C LEU A 56 -13.60 -5.03 23.73
N ASP A 57 -14.74 -4.73 24.34
CA ASP A 57 -15.71 -3.79 23.79
C ASP A 57 -15.65 -2.46 24.56
N LEU A 58 -15.49 -1.37 23.83
CA LEU A 58 -15.72 -0.02 24.33
C LEU A 58 -17.11 0.44 23.87
N LEU A 59 -17.94 0.82 24.83
CA LEU A 59 -19.33 1.23 24.59
C LEU A 59 -19.46 2.74 24.81
N TYR A 60 -20.05 3.43 23.84
CA TYR A 60 -20.34 4.86 23.93
C TYR A 60 -21.83 5.10 23.74
N PRO A 61 -22.55 5.64 24.74
CA PRO A 61 -23.91 6.12 24.56
C PRO A 61 -23.98 7.14 23.44
N VAL A 62 -24.92 6.99 22.50
CA VAL A 62 -25.10 7.96 21.41
C VAL A 62 -25.37 9.35 21.98
N SER A 63 -26.09 9.45 23.11
CA SER A 63 -26.32 10.69 23.85
C SER A 63 -25.02 11.42 24.22
N ALA A 64 -24.01 10.69 24.69
CA ALA A 64 -22.70 11.23 25.05
C ALA A 64 -21.89 11.68 23.82
N LEU A 65 -22.11 11.07 22.65
CA LEU A 65 -21.42 11.41 21.41
C LEU A 65 -22.03 12.60 20.66
N LYS A 66 -23.33 12.88 20.85
CA LYS A 66 -24.05 13.94 20.13
C LYS A 66 -23.32 15.30 20.13
N PRO A 67 -22.77 15.81 21.24
CA PRO A 67 -22.05 17.09 21.26
C PRO A 67 -20.79 17.10 20.38
N HIS A 68 -20.21 15.94 20.13
CA HIS A 68 -18.98 15.76 19.35
C HIS A 68 -19.23 15.32 17.90
N GLY A 69 -20.50 15.19 17.50
CA GLY A 69 -20.91 14.71 16.17
C GLY A 69 -20.17 15.36 15.00
N PRO A 70 -20.10 16.70 14.89
CA PRO A 70 -19.39 17.37 13.80
C PRO A 70 -17.91 16.98 13.70
N SER A 71 -17.21 16.89 14.84
CA SER A 71 -15.80 16.48 14.90
C SER A 71 -15.60 15.00 14.56
N LEU A 72 -16.56 14.14 14.92
CA LEU A 72 -16.55 12.71 14.60
C LEU A 72 -16.84 12.45 13.11
N THR A 73 -17.59 13.33 12.45
CA THR A 73 -17.90 13.25 11.00
C THR A 73 -16.90 14.00 10.11
N GLY A 74 -16.03 14.81 10.72
CA GLY A 74 -14.95 15.48 9.99
C GLY A 74 -14.03 14.45 9.36
N LYS A 75 -13.62 14.67 8.10
CA LYS A 75 -12.56 13.87 7.47
C LYS A 75 -11.34 13.93 8.39
N VAL A 76 -11.04 12.81 9.05
CA VAL A 76 -9.84 12.63 9.87
C VAL A 76 -8.65 12.77 8.94
N HIS A 77 -8.22 14.01 8.71
CA HIS A 77 -6.84 14.28 8.35
C HIS A 77 -6.08 14.07 9.65
N GLY A 78 -5.92 12.79 10.03
CA GLY A 78 -5.06 12.44 11.13
C GLY A 78 -3.74 13.13 10.84
N LYS A 79 -3.21 13.90 11.80
CA LYS A 79 -1.79 14.19 11.79
C LYS A 79 -1.14 12.82 11.69
N THR A 80 -0.64 12.48 10.50
CA THR A 80 0.07 11.24 10.25
C THR A 80 1.16 11.20 11.30
N ALA A 81 0.99 10.39 12.35
CA ALA A 81 2.08 10.08 13.25
C ALA A 81 3.19 9.62 12.32
N GLU A 82 4.31 10.36 12.29
CA GLU A 82 5.38 10.05 11.36
C GLU A 82 5.71 8.56 11.52
N PRO A 83 5.56 7.74 10.45
CA PRO A 83 5.77 6.31 10.60
C PRO A 83 7.10 6.02 11.27
N ASP A 84 7.09 5.09 12.23
CA ASP A 84 8.24 4.69 13.03
C ASP A 84 9.49 4.59 12.14
N PRO A 85 10.58 5.32 12.43
CA PRO A 85 11.81 5.30 11.63
C PRO A 85 12.35 3.88 11.38
N SER A 86 12.18 2.96 12.34
CA SER A 86 12.60 1.57 12.22
C SER A 86 11.74 0.81 11.20
N TRP A 87 10.42 1.00 11.25
CA TRP A 87 9.47 0.46 10.28
C TRP A 87 9.72 1.03 8.88
N ARG A 88 9.91 2.36 8.76
CA ARG A 88 10.24 3.03 7.49
C ARG A 88 11.50 2.43 6.87
N THR A 89 12.56 2.29 7.67
CA THR A 89 13.83 1.72 7.21
C THR A 89 13.66 0.27 6.78
N GLY A 90 12.91 -0.53 7.55
CA GLY A 90 12.58 -1.90 7.22
C GLY A 90 11.82 -2.02 5.90
N LEU A 91 10.80 -1.20 5.70
CA LEU A 91 10.03 -1.15 4.45
C LEU A 91 10.90 -0.73 3.27
N THR A 92 11.69 0.34 3.40
CA THR A 92 12.61 0.79 2.35
C THR A 92 13.55 -0.33 1.93
N ARG A 93 14.13 -1.06 2.89
CA ARG A 93 15.01 -2.19 2.57
C ARG A 93 14.29 -3.27 1.77
N VAL A 94 13.09 -3.67 2.20
CA VAL A 94 12.29 -4.70 1.51
C VAL A 94 11.90 -4.25 0.10
N VAL A 95 11.49 -2.99 -0.06
CA VAL A 95 11.11 -2.42 -1.36
C VAL A 95 12.31 -2.36 -2.31
N MET A 96 13.48 -1.98 -1.82
CA MET A 96 14.71 -1.95 -2.62
C MET A 96 15.20 -3.35 -3.06
N ASP A 97 14.81 -4.40 -2.33
CA ASP A 97 15.12 -5.78 -2.68
C ASP A 97 14.15 -6.40 -3.70
N VAL A 98 13.07 -5.71 -4.06
CA VAL A 98 12.13 -6.20 -5.09
C VAL A 98 12.85 -6.36 -6.43
N ARG A 99 12.72 -7.55 -7.02
CA ARG A 99 13.31 -7.87 -8.32
C ARG A 99 12.31 -7.55 -9.42
N PHE A 100 12.76 -6.78 -10.41
CA PHE A 100 11.97 -6.49 -11.60
C PHE A 100 12.56 -7.21 -12.83
N PRO A 101 11.71 -7.77 -13.69
CA PRO A 101 12.17 -8.32 -14.96
C PRO A 101 12.63 -7.18 -15.88
N ILE A 102 13.88 -7.27 -16.32
CA ILE A 102 14.44 -6.38 -17.35
C ILE A 102 14.33 -7.08 -18.69
N ARG A 103 13.72 -6.42 -19.68
CA ARG A 103 13.64 -6.91 -21.05
C ARG A 103 14.14 -5.86 -22.03
N SER A 104 14.63 -6.29 -23.16
CA SER A 104 14.96 -5.41 -24.27
C SER A 104 14.46 -6.02 -25.56
N VAL A 105 13.90 -5.17 -26.42
CA VAL A 105 13.40 -5.56 -27.72
C VAL A 105 14.45 -5.17 -28.76
N LEU A 106 15.07 -6.16 -29.39
CA LEU A 106 16.12 -5.95 -30.38
C LEU A 106 15.55 -5.44 -31.71
N ALA A 107 14.41 -5.99 -32.12
CA ALA A 107 13.70 -5.61 -33.33
C ALA A 107 12.25 -6.13 -33.30
N GLU A 108 11.36 -5.42 -33.97
CA GLU A 108 9.96 -5.81 -34.21
C GLU A 108 9.67 -5.79 -35.72
N PRO A 109 10.11 -6.82 -36.48
CA PRO A 109 9.89 -6.87 -37.92
C PRO A 109 8.42 -7.17 -38.24
N MET A 110 7.86 -6.48 -39.24
CA MET A 110 6.53 -6.77 -39.79
C MET A 110 6.65 -7.72 -40.98
N VAL A 111 5.98 -8.87 -40.90
CA VAL A 111 5.97 -9.90 -41.95
C VAL A 111 4.54 -10.30 -42.32
N SER A 112 4.35 -10.82 -43.54
CA SER A 112 3.05 -11.34 -43.94
C SER A 112 2.73 -12.67 -43.24
N LEU A 113 1.44 -12.92 -42.98
CA LEU A 113 0.99 -14.18 -42.38
C LEU A 113 1.40 -15.41 -43.21
N SER A 114 1.40 -15.27 -44.54
CA SER A 114 1.82 -16.36 -45.45
C SER A 114 3.29 -16.73 -45.27
N LEU A 115 4.18 -15.75 -45.06
CA LEU A 115 5.59 -16.00 -44.77
C LEU A 115 5.72 -16.70 -43.41
N LEU A 116 5.01 -16.20 -42.39
CA LEU A 116 5.03 -16.77 -41.04
C LEU A 116 4.60 -18.25 -41.02
N MET A 117 3.55 -18.60 -41.77
CA MET A 117 3.06 -19.97 -41.90
C MET A 117 4.02 -20.90 -42.67
N GLY A 118 4.92 -20.34 -43.48
CA GLY A 118 5.85 -21.08 -44.33
C GLY A 118 7.24 -21.29 -43.72
N LEU A 119 7.52 -20.71 -42.55
CA LEU A 119 8.84 -20.78 -41.90
C LEU A 119 9.22 -22.22 -41.51
N LYS A 120 10.49 -22.55 -41.73
CA LYS A 120 11.10 -23.83 -41.38
C LYS A 120 12.43 -23.62 -40.65
N GLU A 121 12.91 -24.68 -40.01
CA GLU A 121 14.24 -24.69 -39.41
C GLU A 121 15.30 -24.29 -40.44
N GLY A 122 16.10 -23.27 -40.12
CA GLY A 122 17.13 -22.71 -41.02
C GLY A 122 16.71 -21.43 -41.74
N ASP A 123 15.43 -21.05 -41.72
CA ASP A 123 15.00 -19.78 -42.32
C ASP A 123 15.48 -18.58 -41.49
N VAL A 124 15.91 -17.52 -42.18
CA VAL A 124 16.47 -16.31 -41.58
C VAL A 124 15.48 -15.16 -41.74
N ILE A 125 15.04 -14.58 -40.62
CA ILE A 125 14.24 -13.35 -40.61
C ILE A 125 15.21 -12.17 -40.47
N PRO A 126 15.36 -11.32 -41.50
CA PRO A 126 16.23 -10.16 -41.41
C PRO A 126 15.64 -9.17 -40.41
N ILE A 127 16.43 -8.81 -39.41
CA ILE A 127 16.10 -7.77 -38.45
C ILE A 127 17.12 -6.64 -38.55
N ASN A 128 16.63 -5.40 -38.47
CA ASN A 128 17.51 -4.24 -38.31
C ASN A 128 17.52 -3.85 -36.84
N VAL A 129 18.68 -3.99 -36.19
CA VAL A 129 18.85 -3.60 -34.79
C VAL A 129 19.37 -2.16 -34.79
N GLY A 130 18.66 -1.26 -34.12
CA GLY A 130 19.10 0.12 -33.93
C GLY A 130 20.41 0.20 -33.14
N SER A 131 21.12 1.33 -33.24
CA SER A 131 22.34 1.56 -32.47
C SER A 131 22.11 1.47 -30.96
N ASP A 132 20.94 1.95 -30.52
CA ASP A 132 20.45 1.80 -29.16
C ASP A 132 19.12 1.06 -29.16
N VAL A 133 19.00 0.09 -28.25
CA VAL A 133 17.78 -0.67 -27.97
C VAL A 133 17.14 -0.18 -26.69
N PRO A 134 15.80 -0.20 -26.60
CA PRO A 134 15.10 0.14 -25.37
C PRO A 134 15.35 -0.93 -24.30
N VAL A 135 15.60 -0.48 -23.07
CA VAL A 135 15.63 -1.30 -21.87
C VAL A 135 14.35 -1.01 -21.10
N MET A 136 13.51 -2.03 -20.96
CA MET A 136 12.20 -1.95 -20.37
C MET A 136 12.17 -2.64 -19.00
N VAL A 137 11.44 -2.05 -18.06
CA VAL A 137 11.12 -2.62 -16.75
C VAL A 137 9.61 -2.77 -16.70
N GLY A 138 9.10 -4.01 -16.70
CA GLY A 138 7.66 -4.21 -16.85
C GLY A 138 7.13 -3.60 -18.18
N GLY A 139 6.14 -2.72 -18.08
CA GLY A 139 5.55 -1.99 -19.22
C GLY A 139 6.38 -0.80 -19.71
N ASP A 140 7.28 -0.28 -18.88
CA ASP A 140 7.80 1.08 -19.03
C ASP A 140 9.24 1.07 -19.53
N ARG A 141 9.59 2.11 -20.29
CA ARG A 141 10.95 2.28 -20.81
C ARG A 141 11.82 2.95 -19.77
N LEU A 142 12.76 2.19 -19.21
CA LEU A 142 13.73 2.69 -18.24
C LEU A 142 14.88 3.45 -18.90
N ALA A 143 15.40 2.94 -20.03
CA ALA A 143 16.64 3.43 -20.61
C ALA A 143 16.79 3.06 -22.09
N LEU A 144 17.80 3.64 -22.72
CA LEU A 144 18.35 3.25 -24.03
C LEU A 144 19.78 2.77 -23.84
N GLY A 145 20.18 1.74 -24.58
CA GLY A 145 21.54 1.21 -24.49
C GLY A 145 21.98 0.41 -25.71
N THR A 146 23.29 0.25 -25.84
CA THR A 146 23.88 -0.51 -26.94
C THR A 146 24.05 -1.98 -26.55
N VAL A 147 23.66 -2.87 -27.46
CA VAL A 147 23.86 -4.32 -27.31
C VAL A 147 25.33 -4.67 -27.50
N GLY A 148 25.85 -5.54 -26.65
CA GLY A 148 27.20 -6.06 -26.75
C GLY A 148 27.38 -7.32 -25.93
N THR A 149 28.63 -7.58 -25.54
CA THR A 149 28.99 -8.75 -24.74
C THR A 149 29.82 -8.35 -23.52
N SER A 150 29.52 -8.93 -22.37
CA SER A 150 30.30 -8.80 -21.14
C SER A 150 30.53 -10.17 -20.53
N ASN A 151 31.78 -10.53 -20.21
CA ASN A 151 32.17 -11.83 -19.66
C ASN A 151 31.57 -13.03 -20.43
N GLY A 152 31.58 -12.95 -21.76
CA GLY A 152 31.05 -14.00 -22.64
C GLY A 152 29.52 -14.10 -22.68
N LYS A 153 28.78 -13.20 -22.03
CA LYS A 153 27.32 -13.14 -22.06
C LYS A 153 26.85 -11.91 -22.83
N ALA A 154 25.69 -12.01 -23.49
CA ALA A 154 25.02 -10.86 -24.06
C ALA A 154 24.72 -9.84 -22.95
N ALA A 155 25.00 -8.57 -23.22
CA ALA A 155 24.87 -7.48 -22.26
C ALA A 155 24.41 -6.21 -22.97
N ILE A 156 23.78 -5.32 -22.22
CA ILE A 156 23.37 -4.00 -22.73
C ILE A 156 24.08 -2.95 -21.89
N LYS A 157 24.83 -2.07 -22.56
CA LYS A 157 25.43 -0.90 -21.93
C LYS A 157 24.41 0.23 -21.96
N LEU A 158 23.96 0.67 -20.79
CA LEU A 158 23.06 1.82 -20.69
C LEU A 158 23.79 3.10 -21.13
N ASN A 159 23.20 3.80 -22.10
CA ASN A 159 23.73 5.06 -22.62
C ASN A 159 22.91 6.26 -22.15
N THR A 160 21.59 6.08 -21.99
CA THR A 160 20.69 7.14 -21.54
C THR A 160 19.60 6.56 -20.66
N ILE A 161 19.34 7.19 -19.52
CA ILE A 161 18.26 6.81 -18.61
C ILE A 161 17.05 7.70 -18.91
N CYS A 162 15.90 7.08 -19.11
CA CYS A 162 14.63 7.73 -19.43
C CYS A 162 13.71 7.61 -18.21
N TYR A 163 14.01 8.29 -17.11
CA TYR A 163 13.08 8.37 -15.99
C TYR A 163 12.02 9.44 -16.32
N ASP A 164 10.78 9.02 -16.53
CA ASP A 164 9.62 9.90 -16.47
C ASP A 164 8.69 9.34 -15.38
N ILE A 165 8.60 10.03 -14.24
CA ILE A 165 7.82 9.60 -13.07
C ILE A 165 6.40 10.20 -13.13
N ASP A 166 6.15 11.16 -14.03
CA ASP A 166 4.97 12.03 -13.98
C ASP A 166 3.84 11.64 -14.96
N SER A 167 4.02 10.71 -15.89
CA SER A 167 3.04 10.49 -16.96
C SER A 167 1.91 9.49 -16.65
N ASP A 168 2.13 8.46 -15.83
CA ASP A 168 1.18 7.32 -15.74
C ASP A 168 0.35 7.24 -14.44
N PHE A 169 0.56 8.11 -13.45
CA PHE A 169 -0.30 8.15 -12.24
C PHE A 169 -1.61 8.95 -12.43
N ARG A 170 -1.83 9.54 -13.61
CA ARG A 170 -3.14 10.09 -14.03
C ARG A 170 -3.98 8.98 -14.69
N GLY A 171 -4.21 7.90 -13.95
CA GLY A 171 -5.27 6.96 -14.27
C GLY A 171 -6.62 7.61 -13.99
N ASP A 172 -7.44 7.68 -15.02
CA ASP A 172 -8.82 8.16 -15.01
C ASP A 172 -9.63 7.60 -13.83
N LEU A 173 -10.03 8.50 -12.93
CA LEU A 173 -11.23 8.33 -12.13
C LEU A 173 -12.28 9.30 -12.69
N GLN A 174 -12.99 8.84 -13.72
CA GLN A 174 -14.37 9.27 -13.97
C GLN A 174 -15.32 8.22 -13.42
#